data_AF-K2FKX8-F1
#
_entry.id   AF-K2FKX8-F1
#
_cell.length_a   1.000
_cell.length_b   1.000
_cell.length_c   1.000
_cell.angle_alpha   90.00
_cell.angle_beta   90.00
_cell.angle_gamma   90.00
#
_symmetry.space_group_name_H-M   'P 1'
#
loop_
_entity.id
_entity.type
_entity.pdbx_description
1 polymer ?
#
loop_
_entity_poly.entity_id
_entity_poly.type
_entity_poly.pdbx_seq_one_letter_code
_entity_poly.pdbx_strand_id
1 'polypeptide(L)'
;MRDLLTLVKHQAHIQEFDVIRIGLASPDMVRSWSYGEVKKPETINYRTFKPERDGLFCAKIFGPTKDYECLCGKYKRLKHRGVVCEKCGVEVTVSKVRRDRMGHIELASPVAHIWFLRSLPSRIGLMLDMSLRDIERVLYFEAYVVIDPGMTQLERGQLLSEEAYYDAIEEYGDEFEAKMGADAVLELLRAINLETEIAKVREEVATVTSDSRLKKLSKRLKLMEAFHSSGNKPEWMILTVLPVLPPDLRPLVPLDGGRFATSDLNDLYRRVINRN
;
A
#
# COMPACT_ATOMS: atom_id res chain seq x y z
N MET A 1 39.83 23.04 11.71
CA MET A 1 39.95 22.85 10.23
C MET A 1 39.54 21.46 9.74
N ARG A 2 39.72 20.37 10.52
CA ARG A 2 39.21 19.03 10.14
C ARG A 2 37.68 18.92 10.18
N ASP A 3 37.01 19.62 11.10
CA ASP A 3 35.54 19.61 11.23
C ASP A 3 34.79 20.43 10.18
N LEU A 4 35.48 21.32 9.43
CA LEU A 4 34.87 22.01 8.30
C LEU A 4 34.84 21.14 7.03
N LEU A 5 35.77 20.18 6.91
CA LEU A 5 35.87 19.28 5.76
C LEU A 5 34.81 18.16 5.79
N THR A 6 34.30 17.80 6.97
CA THR A 6 33.18 16.86 7.11
C THR A 6 31.83 17.49 6.72
N LEU A 7 31.68 18.81 6.86
CA LEU A 7 30.49 19.56 6.44
C LEU A 7 30.38 19.78 4.93
N VAL A 8 31.52 19.78 4.20
CA VAL A 8 31.52 19.88 2.73
C VAL A 8 31.09 18.57 2.05
N LYS A 9 31.19 17.43 2.73
CA LYS A 9 30.78 16.11 2.17
C LYS A 9 29.27 15.84 2.18
N HIS A 10 28.45 16.74 2.73
CA HIS A 10 26.99 16.63 2.75
C HIS A 10 26.29 17.52 1.69
N GLN A 11 27.00 17.95 0.65
CA GLN A 11 26.33 18.11 -0.63
C GLN A 11 26.03 16.70 -1.12
N ALA A 12 24.77 16.30 -1.06
CA ALA A 12 24.28 15.06 -1.65
C ALA A 12 24.75 15.04 -3.10
N HIS A 13 25.83 14.29 -3.37
CA HIS A 13 26.22 13.91 -4.71
C HIS A 13 24.97 13.22 -5.27
N ILE A 14 24.32 13.84 -6.24
CA ILE A 14 23.38 13.12 -7.09
C ILE A 14 24.28 12.08 -7.75
N GLN A 15 24.28 10.85 -7.20
CA GLN A 15 24.95 9.75 -7.85
C GLN A 15 24.21 9.55 -9.16
N GLU A 16 24.89 9.85 -10.27
CA GLU A 16 24.41 9.44 -11.58
C GLU A 16 24.17 7.93 -11.51
N PHE A 17 22.97 7.51 -11.92
CA PHE A 17 22.58 6.11 -11.91
C PHE A 17 22.46 5.64 -13.35
N ASP A 18 22.93 4.43 -13.62
CA ASP A 18 22.89 3.84 -14.97
C ASP A 18 21.64 2.97 -15.18
N VAL A 19 20.99 2.51 -14.11
CA VAL A 19 19.91 1.51 -14.16
C VAL A 19 18.73 1.92 -13.28
N ILE A 20 17.52 1.77 -13.81
CA ILE A 20 16.26 1.91 -13.07
C ILE A 20 15.63 0.53 -12.89
N ARG A 21 15.22 0.22 -11.66
CA ARG A 21 14.46 -0.99 -11.32
C ARG A 21 13.07 -0.61 -10.82
N ILE A 22 12.08 -1.42 -11.17
CA ILE A 22 10.73 -1.38 -10.59
C ILE A 22 10.45 -2.69 -9.86
N GLY A 23 9.73 -2.62 -8.75
CA GLY A 23 9.33 -3.75 -7.93
C GLY A 23 8.07 -3.43 -7.14
N LEU A 24 7.53 -4.43 -6.44
CA LEU A 24 6.41 -4.20 -5.52
C LEU A 24 6.94 -3.63 -4.21
N ALA A 25 6.18 -2.69 -3.64
CA ALA A 25 6.49 -2.11 -2.35
C ALA A 25 5.93 -3.01 -1.24
N SER A 26 6.78 -3.48 -0.34
CA SER A 26 6.31 -4.13 0.89
C SER A 26 5.69 -3.09 1.84
N PRO A 27 4.80 -3.49 2.76
CA PRO A 27 4.27 -2.59 3.79
C PRO A 27 5.37 -1.87 4.58
N ASP A 28 6.44 -2.59 4.92
CA ASP A 28 7.58 -2.02 5.64
C ASP A 28 8.38 -1.04 4.79
N MET A 29 8.48 -1.29 3.47
CA MET A 29 9.10 -0.37 2.54
C MET A 29 8.29 0.93 2.43
N VAL A 30 6.96 0.85 2.37
CA VAL A 30 6.08 2.03 2.38
C VAL A 30 6.26 2.85 3.67
N ARG A 31 6.36 2.18 4.84
CA ARG A 31 6.67 2.84 6.12
C ARG A 31 8.04 3.51 6.10
N SER A 32 9.05 2.88 5.49
CA SER A 32 10.41 3.43 5.41
C SER A 32 10.50 4.73 4.60
N TRP A 33 9.63 4.91 3.60
CA TRP A 33 9.54 6.15 2.82
C TRP A 33 8.81 7.27 3.56
N SER A 34 8.02 6.90 4.56
CA SER A 34 7.14 7.82 5.23
C SER A 34 7.83 8.60 6.35
N TYR A 35 7.53 9.89 6.40
CA TYR A 35 7.95 10.78 7.48
C TYR A 35 6.90 10.89 8.60
N GLY A 36 5.77 10.20 8.46
CA GLY A 36 4.71 10.18 9.45
C GLY A 36 3.36 9.71 8.91
N GLU A 37 2.53 9.25 9.82
CA GLU A 37 1.19 8.75 9.56
C GLU A 37 0.18 9.91 9.49
N VAL A 38 -0.65 9.92 8.45
CA VAL A 38 -1.77 10.86 8.30
C VAL A 38 -3.02 10.24 8.93
N LYS A 39 -3.47 10.82 10.04
CA LYS A 39 -4.63 10.32 10.80
C LYS A 39 -5.91 11.08 10.52
N LYS A 40 -5.76 12.29 10.03
CA LYS A 40 -6.81 13.31 10.01
C LYS A 40 -7.10 13.74 8.57
N PRO A 41 -8.38 13.81 8.15
CA PRO A 41 -8.76 14.25 6.81
C PRO A 41 -8.54 15.76 6.61
N GLU A 42 -8.34 16.52 7.68
CA GLU A 42 -8.24 17.97 7.62
C GLU A 42 -6.99 18.43 6.83
N THR A 43 -7.15 19.53 6.10
CA THR A 43 -6.10 20.09 5.24
C THR A 43 -5.44 21.29 5.91
N ILE A 44 -6.13 22.44 5.87
CA ILE A 44 -5.69 23.71 6.45
C ILE A 44 -6.81 24.29 7.29
N ASN A 45 -6.43 25.07 8.30
CA ASN A 45 -7.36 25.80 9.12
C ASN A 45 -8.02 26.94 8.31
N TYR A 46 -9.35 27.04 8.34
CA TYR A 46 -10.10 28.02 7.56
C TYR A 46 -9.86 29.49 7.96
N ARG A 47 -9.43 29.77 9.20
CA ARG A 47 -9.13 31.14 9.67
C ARG A 47 -7.67 31.51 9.51
N THR A 48 -6.78 30.62 9.90
CA THR A 48 -5.34 30.91 9.96
C THR A 48 -4.57 30.50 8.71
N PHE A 49 -5.19 29.71 7.82
CA PHE A 49 -4.57 29.08 6.65
C PHE A 49 -3.33 28.24 6.99
N LYS A 50 -3.16 27.87 8.26
CA LYS A 50 -2.08 27.01 8.71
C LYS A 50 -2.47 25.55 8.51
N PRO A 51 -1.54 24.68 8.10
CA PRO A 51 -1.80 23.24 8.03
C PRO A 51 -2.22 22.67 9.37
N GLU A 52 -3.23 21.79 9.33
CA GLU A 52 -3.69 21.09 10.52
C GLU A 52 -2.70 20.00 10.95
N ARG A 53 -2.69 19.69 12.26
CA ARG A 53 -1.80 18.68 12.83
C ARG A 53 -2.30 17.28 12.46
N ASP A 54 -1.36 16.40 12.06
CA ASP A 54 -1.60 15.03 11.60
C ASP A 54 -2.55 14.91 10.40
N GLY A 55 -2.84 16.03 9.74
CA GLY A 55 -3.67 16.12 8.54
C GLY A 55 -2.88 16.03 7.23
N LEU A 56 -3.59 16.13 6.10
CA LEU A 56 -3.04 15.93 4.75
C LEU A 56 -1.96 16.93 4.35
N PHE A 57 -1.86 18.08 5.00
CA PHE A 57 -0.84 19.10 4.72
C PHE A 57 0.14 19.31 5.87
N CYS A 58 0.09 18.45 6.89
CA CYS A 58 0.78 18.60 8.16
C CYS A 58 2.27 18.95 8.00
N ALA A 59 2.68 20.06 8.60
CA ALA A 59 4.07 20.52 8.52
C ALA A 59 5.05 19.61 9.30
N LYS A 60 4.57 18.84 10.28
CA LYS A 60 5.39 17.87 11.02
C LYS A 60 5.81 16.71 10.11
N ILE A 61 4.88 16.20 9.30
CA ILE A 61 5.10 15.06 8.40
C ILE A 61 5.85 15.51 7.14
N PHE A 62 5.30 16.50 6.44
CA PHE A 62 5.77 16.87 5.11
C PHE A 62 6.86 17.96 5.11
N GLY A 63 7.08 18.63 6.24
CA GLY A 63 8.07 19.71 6.37
C GLY A 63 7.46 21.13 6.39
N PRO A 64 8.31 22.16 6.57
CA PRO A 64 7.86 23.53 6.85
C PRO A 64 7.28 24.23 5.63
N THR A 65 6.28 25.10 5.84
CA THR A 65 5.66 25.91 4.77
C THR A 65 6.57 27.04 4.27
N LYS A 66 7.51 27.51 5.10
CA LYS A 66 8.46 28.57 4.78
C LYS A 66 9.88 28.08 5.04
N ASP A 67 10.82 28.57 4.24
CA ASP A 67 12.23 28.19 4.37
C ASP A 67 12.80 28.58 5.73
N TYR A 68 13.41 27.61 6.41
CA TYR A 68 14.11 27.80 7.68
C TYR A 68 13.24 28.47 8.77
N GLU A 69 11.94 28.18 8.76
CA GLU A 69 10.99 28.66 9.76
C GLU A 69 10.03 27.53 10.17
N CYS A 70 9.91 27.31 11.49
CA CYS A 70 8.93 26.36 12.02
C CYS A 70 7.50 26.94 11.99
N LEU A 71 6.48 26.08 11.98
CA LEU A 71 5.06 26.48 11.87
C LEU A 71 4.58 27.48 12.94
N CYS A 72 5.10 27.35 14.18
CA CYS A 72 4.74 28.26 15.28
C CYS A 72 5.54 29.57 15.30
N GLY A 73 6.62 29.67 14.52
CA GLY A 73 7.49 30.83 14.48
C GLY A 73 8.47 30.97 15.66
N LYS A 74 8.57 29.98 16.58
CA LYS A 74 9.57 29.98 17.68
C LYS A 74 11.00 29.98 17.13
N TYR A 75 11.29 29.06 16.21
CA TYR A 75 12.56 28.97 15.52
C TYR A 75 12.44 29.55 14.12
N LYS A 76 13.28 30.55 13.83
CA LYS A 76 13.36 31.26 12.55
C LYS A 76 14.83 31.47 12.15
N ARG A 77 15.05 31.63 10.85
CA ARG A 77 16.35 31.91 10.21
C ARG A 77 17.27 30.68 10.18
N LEU A 78 18.30 30.79 9.35
CA LEU A 78 19.26 29.72 9.03
C LEU A 78 19.97 29.11 10.26
N LYS A 79 20.13 29.88 11.34
CA LYS A 79 20.83 29.47 12.57
C LYS A 79 20.23 28.22 13.25
N HIS A 80 18.95 27.94 13.02
CA HIS A 80 18.25 26.79 13.62
C HIS A 80 18.04 25.65 12.63
N ARG A 81 18.77 25.62 11.50
CA ARG A 81 18.68 24.56 10.50
C ARG A 81 18.86 23.18 11.15
N GLY A 82 17.94 22.25 10.86
CA GLY A 82 17.94 20.89 11.38
C GLY A 82 17.39 20.74 12.80
N VAL A 83 17.02 21.83 13.48
CA VAL A 83 16.39 21.77 14.81
C VAL A 83 14.91 21.41 14.65
N VAL A 84 14.45 20.41 15.39
CA VAL A 84 13.03 20.05 15.49
C VAL A 84 12.38 20.90 16.58
N CYS A 85 11.29 21.59 16.25
CA CYS A 85 10.63 22.46 17.21
C CYS A 85 9.86 21.67 18.28
N GLU A 86 10.15 21.89 19.56
CA GLU A 86 9.42 21.26 20.69
C GLU A 86 7.91 21.56 20.70
N LYS A 87 7.49 22.73 20.22
CA LYS A 87 6.08 23.15 20.26
C LYS A 87 5.24 22.54 19.14
N CYS A 88 5.74 22.54 17.90
CA CYS A 88 4.98 22.08 16.73
C CYS A 88 5.53 20.80 16.07
N GLY A 89 6.67 20.29 16.52
CA GLY A 89 7.32 19.10 15.94
C GLY A 89 7.89 19.30 14.54
N VAL A 90 7.87 20.53 14.01
CA VAL A 90 8.34 20.83 12.65
C VAL A 90 9.85 21.02 12.65
N GLU A 91 10.52 20.28 11.78
CA GLU A 91 11.93 20.43 11.48
C GLU A 91 12.20 21.71 10.68
N VAL A 92 13.20 22.49 11.09
CA VAL A 92 13.57 23.73 10.41
C VAL A 92 14.48 23.41 9.21
N THR A 93 13.87 23.26 8.03
CA THR A 93 14.53 22.98 6.75
C THR A 93 14.01 23.90 5.63
N VAL A 94 14.49 23.68 4.41
CA VAL A 94 13.86 24.25 3.21
C VAL A 94 12.46 23.67 2.99
N SER A 95 11.55 24.50 2.49
CA SER A 95 10.17 24.12 2.14
C SER A 95 10.10 23.14 0.97
N LYS A 96 11.11 23.12 0.09
CA LYS A 96 11.23 22.20 -1.06
C LYS A 96 11.04 20.72 -0.67
N VAL A 97 11.40 20.34 0.55
CA VAL A 97 11.21 18.96 1.05
C VAL A 97 9.74 18.51 1.05
N ARG A 98 8.78 19.45 1.04
CA ARG A 98 7.34 19.17 0.94
C ARG A 98 6.91 18.58 -0.41
N ARG A 99 7.79 18.63 -1.42
CA ARG A 99 7.62 17.94 -2.70
C ARG A 99 8.15 16.51 -2.69
N ASP A 100 9.05 16.19 -1.78
CA ASP A 100 9.78 14.92 -1.75
C ASP A 100 9.33 13.99 -0.61
N ARG A 101 8.93 14.54 0.56
CA ARG A 101 8.53 13.75 1.73
C ARG A 101 7.16 13.11 1.53
N MET A 102 7.09 11.79 1.68
CA MET A 102 5.84 11.03 1.64
C MET A 102 5.24 10.83 3.04
N GLY A 103 3.92 10.66 3.09
CA GLY A 103 3.18 10.20 4.27
C GLY A 103 2.71 8.76 4.08
N HIS A 104 2.09 8.17 5.09
CA HIS A 104 1.36 6.91 4.93
C HIS A 104 0.07 6.93 5.77
N ILE A 105 -0.84 6.01 5.45
CA ILE A 105 -2.05 5.70 6.22
C ILE A 105 -1.97 4.20 6.53
N GLU A 106 -2.08 3.84 7.81
CA GLU A 106 -2.32 2.46 8.22
C GLU A 106 -3.78 2.11 7.97
N LEU A 107 -4.01 1.05 7.19
CA LEU A 107 -5.36 0.63 6.86
C LEU A 107 -5.93 -0.26 7.98
N ALA A 108 -7.16 0.00 8.39
CA ALA A 108 -7.82 -0.77 9.44
C ALA A 108 -8.12 -2.22 9.02
N SER A 109 -8.42 -2.42 7.73
CA SER A 109 -8.53 -3.73 7.09
C SER A 109 -7.75 -3.70 5.78
N PRO A 110 -7.14 -4.82 5.35
CA PRO A 110 -6.42 -4.88 4.09
C PRO A 110 -7.32 -4.55 2.90
N VAL A 111 -6.74 -3.98 1.85
CA VAL A 111 -7.47 -3.58 0.64
C VAL A 111 -6.77 -4.15 -0.59
N ALA A 112 -7.51 -4.88 -1.42
CA ALA A 112 -6.95 -5.42 -2.66
C ALA A 112 -6.53 -4.30 -3.61
N HIS A 113 -5.28 -4.34 -4.09
CA HIS A 113 -4.81 -3.34 -5.02
C HIS A 113 -5.48 -3.53 -6.39
N ILE A 114 -6.27 -2.52 -6.80
CA ILE A 114 -7.14 -2.60 -7.99
C ILE A 114 -6.41 -3.00 -9.28
N TRP A 115 -5.15 -2.59 -9.49
CA TRP A 115 -4.41 -2.97 -10.69
C TRP A 115 -4.09 -4.47 -10.76
N PHE A 116 -3.83 -5.15 -9.63
CA PHE A 116 -3.56 -6.59 -9.66
C PHE A 116 -4.84 -7.41 -9.70
N LEU A 117 -5.95 -6.84 -9.23
CA LEU A 117 -7.27 -7.43 -9.30
C LEU A 117 -7.90 -7.32 -10.70
N ARG A 118 -8.06 -6.09 -11.22
CA ARG A 118 -8.84 -5.79 -12.45
C ARG A 118 -8.03 -5.73 -13.74
N SER A 119 -6.71 -5.78 -13.70
CA SER A 119 -5.92 -5.94 -14.93
C SER A 119 -6.31 -7.26 -15.62
N LEU A 120 -6.33 -7.27 -16.96
CA LEU A 120 -6.62 -8.47 -17.74
C LEU A 120 -5.31 -9.01 -18.32
N PRO A 121 -4.85 -10.22 -17.94
CA PRO A 121 -5.45 -11.13 -16.95
C PRO A 121 -5.17 -10.70 -15.49
N SER A 122 -6.09 -11.04 -14.59
CA SER A 122 -5.97 -10.74 -13.15
C SER A 122 -4.75 -11.45 -12.57
N ARG A 123 -3.85 -10.72 -11.92
CA ARG A 123 -2.63 -11.30 -11.34
C ARG A 123 -2.95 -12.09 -10.07
N ILE A 124 -3.88 -11.59 -9.26
CA ILE A 124 -4.38 -12.31 -8.07
C ILE A 124 -5.13 -13.57 -8.51
N GLY A 125 -6.01 -13.47 -9.52
CA GLY A 125 -6.72 -14.63 -10.07
C GLY A 125 -5.80 -15.71 -10.63
N LEU A 126 -4.80 -15.32 -11.41
CA LEU A 126 -3.81 -16.26 -11.91
C LEU A 126 -2.98 -16.91 -10.80
N MET A 127 -2.62 -16.16 -9.74
CA MET A 127 -1.83 -16.69 -8.64
C MET A 127 -2.61 -17.76 -7.85
N LEU A 128 -3.87 -17.48 -7.52
CA LEU A 128 -4.76 -18.37 -6.76
C LEU A 128 -5.47 -19.43 -7.61
N ASP A 129 -5.28 -19.41 -8.94
CA ASP A 129 -6.02 -20.21 -9.93
C ASP A 129 -7.56 -20.02 -9.94
N MET A 130 -8.07 -18.99 -9.26
CA MET A 130 -9.48 -18.66 -9.18
C MET A 130 -9.95 -17.73 -10.31
N SER A 131 -11.24 -17.75 -10.61
CA SER A 131 -11.81 -16.78 -11.55
C SER A 131 -11.86 -15.37 -10.93
N LEU A 132 -11.85 -14.33 -11.77
CA LEU A 132 -11.98 -12.94 -11.28
C LEU A 132 -13.30 -12.74 -10.53
N ARG A 133 -14.39 -13.35 -11.02
CA ARG A 133 -15.71 -13.25 -10.41
C ARG A 133 -15.72 -13.86 -9.01
N ASP A 134 -15.06 -15.00 -8.84
CA ASP A 134 -14.97 -15.69 -7.55
C ASP A 134 -14.21 -14.85 -6.52
N ILE A 135 -13.11 -14.22 -6.93
CA ILE A 135 -12.37 -13.31 -6.06
C ILE A 135 -13.20 -12.06 -5.73
N GLU A 136 -13.91 -11.49 -6.70
CA GLU A 136 -14.80 -10.35 -6.42
C GLU A 136 -15.90 -10.73 -5.44
N ARG A 137 -16.51 -11.92 -5.54
CA ARG A 137 -17.51 -12.41 -4.57
C ARG A 137 -16.94 -12.48 -3.15
N VAL A 138 -15.71 -12.98 -2.98
CA VAL A 138 -15.04 -13.01 -1.67
C VAL A 138 -14.77 -11.58 -1.18
N LEU A 139 -14.23 -10.71 -2.03
CA LEU A 139 -13.89 -9.33 -1.68
C LEU A 139 -15.10 -8.47 -1.32
N TYR A 140 -16.26 -8.71 -1.94
CA TYR A 140 -17.52 -8.00 -1.67
C TYR A 140 -18.38 -8.68 -0.61
N PHE A 141 -17.81 -9.63 0.16
CA PHE A 141 -18.50 -10.30 1.28
C PHE A 141 -19.74 -11.11 0.83
N GLU A 142 -19.76 -11.59 -0.42
CA GLU A 142 -20.85 -12.42 -0.97
C GLU A 142 -20.62 -13.93 -0.78
N ALA A 143 -19.38 -14.36 -0.55
CA ALA A 143 -19.02 -15.76 -0.38
C ALA A 143 -17.83 -15.92 0.58
N TYR A 144 -17.81 -17.04 1.29
CA TYR A 144 -16.65 -17.48 2.07
C TYR A 144 -15.69 -18.25 1.19
N VAL A 145 -14.40 -18.21 1.53
CA VAL A 145 -13.37 -19.05 0.93
C VAL A 145 -12.63 -19.81 2.01
N VAL A 146 -12.44 -21.11 1.79
CA VAL A 146 -11.71 -22.00 2.71
C VAL A 146 -10.22 -21.68 2.67
N ILE A 147 -9.65 -21.31 3.81
CA ILE A 147 -8.24 -20.94 3.98
C ILE A 147 -7.43 -22.13 4.44
N ASP A 148 -7.97 -22.86 5.41
CA ASP A 148 -7.41 -24.11 5.92
C ASP A 148 -8.53 -25.17 5.96
N PRO A 149 -8.44 -26.23 5.14
CA PRO A 149 -9.44 -27.30 5.13
C PRO A 149 -9.32 -28.27 6.33
N GLY A 150 -8.20 -28.26 7.06
CA GLY A 150 -7.98 -29.20 8.16
C GLY A 150 -8.14 -30.66 7.75
N MET A 151 -8.89 -31.44 8.54
CA MET A 151 -9.18 -32.86 8.29
C MET A 151 -10.56 -33.11 7.65
N THR A 152 -11.15 -32.08 7.05
CA THR A 152 -12.49 -32.13 6.44
C THR A 152 -12.43 -32.57 4.97
N GLN A 153 -13.61 -32.68 4.34
CA GLN A 153 -13.72 -32.94 2.89
C GLN A 153 -13.55 -31.68 2.02
N LEU A 154 -13.34 -30.52 2.65
CA LEU A 154 -13.24 -29.24 1.95
C LEU A 154 -11.86 -29.09 1.28
N GLU A 155 -11.83 -28.32 0.20
CA GLU A 155 -10.58 -27.97 -0.48
C GLU A 155 -10.16 -26.54 -0.20
N ARG A 156 -8.85 -26.31 -0.11
CA ARG A 156 -8.31 -24.97 0.02
C ARG A 156 -8.66 -24.13 -1.21
N GLY A 157 -9.18 -22.92 -0.99
CA GLY A 157 -9.64 -22.04 -2.07
C GLY A 157 -11.04 -22.37 -2.59
N GLN A 158 -11.71 -23.38 -2.00
CA GLN A 158 -13.11 -23.66 -2.28
C GLN A 158 -13.99 -22.51 -1.81
N LEU A 159 -14.92 -22.10 -2.65
CA LEU A 159 -15.94 -21.11 -2.30
C LEU A 159 -17.14 -21.79 -1.64
N LEU A 160 -17.61 -21.19 -0.56
CA LEU A 160 -18.84 -21.57 0.13
C LEU A 160 -19.84 -20.41 0.04
N SER A 161 -21.09 -20.73 -0.27
CA SER A 161 -22.20 -19.81 -0.03
C SER A 161 -22.40 -19.64 1.48
N GLU A 162 -23.18 -18.64 1.87
CA GLU A 162 -23.51 -18.44 3.28
C GLU A 162 -24.18 -19.68 3.89
N GLU A 163 -25.18 -20.26 3.22
CA GLU A 163 -25.84 -21.51 3.64
C GLU A 163 -24.83 -22.67 3.78
N ALA A 164 -24.01 -22.91 2.75
CA ALA A 164 -23.03 -23.99 2.77
C ALA A 164 -21.94 -23.80 3.83
N TYR A 165 -21.60 -22.57 4.18
CA TYR A 165 -20.67 -22.28 5.26
C TYR A 165 -21.24 -22.65 6.63
N TYR A 166 -22.51 -22.31 6.89
CA TYR A 166 -23.18 -22.71 8.13
C TYR A 166 -23.37 -24.23 8.21
N ASP A 167 -23.77 -24.88 7.12
CA ASP A 167 -23.88 -26.35 7.07
C ASP A 167 -22.51 -27.01 7.37
N ALA A 168 -21.42 -26.47 6.81
CA ALA A 168 -20.07 -26.97 7.07
C ALA A 168 -19.64 -26.73 8.52
N ILE A 169 -20.01 -25.61 9.15
CA ILE A 169 -19.75 -25.38 10.58
C ILE A 169 -20.54 -26.39 11.44
N GLU A 170 -21.79 -26.69 11.09
CA GLU A 170 -22.59 -27.67 11.82
C GLU A 170 -22.02 -29.09 11.70
N GLU A 171 -21.47 -29.45 10.54
CA GLU A 171 -20.89 -30.77 10.29
C GLU A 171 -19.49 -30.94 10.89
N TYR A 172 -18.60 -29.96 10.69
CA TYR A 172 -17.17 -30.08 11.01
C TYR A 172 -16.72 -29.23 12.23
N GLY A 173 -17.57 -28.33 12.73
CA GLY A 173 -17.21 -27.45 13.85
C GLY A 173 -15.99 -26.58 13.54
N ASP A 174 -15.03 -26.59 14.46
CA ASP A 174 -13.79 -25.79 14.40
C ASP A 174 -12.65 -26.48 13.61
N GLU A 175 -12.92 -27.58 12.89
CA GLU A 175 -11.88 -28.35 12.19
C GLU A 175 -11.37 -27.68 10.89
N PHE A 176 -12.05 -26.64 10.40
CA PHE A 176 -11.66 -25.88 9.21
C PHE A 176 -11.79 -24.38 9.43
N GLU A 177 -11.09 -23.59 8.61
CA GLU A 177 -11.17 -22.13 8.64
C GLU A 177 -11.59 -21.61 7.26
N ALA A 178 -12.70 -20.87 7.22
CA ALA A 178 -13.11 -20.11 6.03
C ALA A 178 -13.38 -18.65 6.41
N LYS A 179 -12.95 -17.72 5.56
CA LYS A 179 -13.17 -16.28 5.76
C LYS A 179 -13.69 -15.63 4.48
N MET A 180 -14.08 -14.37 4.59
CA MET A 180 -14.43 -13.53 3.45
C MET A 180 -13.65 -12.21 3.48
N GLY A 181 -13.81 -11.39 2.44
CA GLY A 181 -13.16 -10.09 2.33
C GLY A 181 -11.70 -10.17 1.89
N ALA A 182 -11.03 -9.01 1.97
CA ALA A 182 -9.63 -8.88 1.56
C ALA A 182 -8.66 -9.60 2.50
N ASP A 183 -9.02 -9.77 3.77
CA ASP A 183 -8.26 -10.58 4.74
C ASP A 183 -8.14 -12.03 4.29
N ALA A 184 -9.23 -12.63 3.79
CA ALA A 184 -9.21 -13.99 3.28
C ALA A 184 -8.27 -14.16 2.09
N VAL A 185 -8.34 -13.23 1.12
CA VAL A 185 -7.44 -13.22 -0.05
C VAL A 185 -5.99 -13.02 0.37
N LEU A 186 -5.72 -12.15 1.35
CA LEU A 186 -4.39 -11.92 1.90
C LEU A 186 -3.81 -13.20 2.51
N GLU A 187 -4.58 -13.93 3.31
CA GLU A 187 -4.15 -15.17 3.95
C GLU A 187 -3.90 -16.29 2.93
N LEU A 188 -4.77 -16.44 1.94
CA LEU A 188 -4.54 -17.36 0.83
C LEU A 188 -3.23 -17.06 0.09
N LEU A 189 -2.97 -15.79 -0.22
CA LEU A 189 -1.72 -15.38 -0.88
C LEU A 189 -0.48 -15.61 -0.01
N ARG A 190 -0.56 -15.36 1.30
CA ARG A 190 0.54 -15.58 2.25
C ARG A 190 0.93 -17.04 2.38
N ALA A 191 -0.04 -17.93 2.27
CA ALA A 191 0.18 -19.34 2.48
C ALA A 191 0.62 -20.10 1.21
N ILE A 192 0.80 -19.40 0.09
CA ILE A 192 1.40 -19.97 -1.13
C ILE A 192 2.91 -20.09 -0.92
N ASN A 193 3.41 -21.32 -0.97
CA ASN A 193 4.84 -21.56 -1.18
C ASN A 193 5.11 -21.63 -2.68
N LEU A 194 5.75 -20.58 -3.20
CA LEU A 194 6.04 -20.43 -4.63
C LEU A 194 6.87 -21.59 -5.19
N GLU A 195 7.86 -22.10 -4.45
CA GLU A 195 8.75 -23.15 -4.94
C GLU A 195 7.98 -24.46 -5.17
N THR A 196 7.17 -24.86 -4.18
CA THR A 196 6.37 -26.08 -4.27
C THR A 196 5.30 -25.97 -5.34
N GLU A 197 4.64 -24.82 -5.47
CA GLU A 197 3.60 -24.63 -6.48
C GLU A 197 4.16 -24.53 -7.89
N ILE A 198 5.34 -23.92 -8.10
CA ILE A 198 6.02 -23.89 -9.40
C ILE A 198 6.34 -25.33 -9.86
N ALA A 199 6.83 -26.18 -8.96
CA ALA A 199 7.13 -27.58 -9.29
C ALA A 199 5.86 -28.33 -9.73
N LYS A 200 4.77 -28.23 -8.96
CA LYS A 200 3.47 -28.84 -9.31
C LYS A 200 2.94 -28.37 -10.66
N VAL A 201 2.91 -27.06 -10.88
CA VAL A 201 2.38 -26.49 -12.13
C VAL A 201 3.24 -26.89 -13.33
N ARG A 202 4.56 -27.05 -13.17
CA ARG A 202 5.44 -27.57 -14.26
C ARG A 202 5.09 -28.99 -14.66
N GLU A 203 4.82 -29.87 -13.69
CA GLU A 203 4.38 -31.24 -13.96
C GLU A 203 3.01 -31.28 -14.62
N GLU A 204 2.07 -30.45 -14.17
CA GLU A 204 0.75 -30.31 -14.80
C GLU A 204 0.86 -29.83 -16.26
N VAL A 205 1.71 -28.84 -16.54
CA VAL A 205 1.91 -28.35 -17.92
C VAL A 205 2.45 -29.45 -18.84
N ALA A 206 3.29 -30.36 -18.33
CA ALA A 206 3.84 -31.46 -19.12
C ALA A 206 2.82 -32.57 -19.43
N THR A 207 1.80 -32.74 -18.59
CA THR A 207 0.79 -33.82 -18.71
C THR A 207 -0.48 -33.36 -19.45
N VAL A 208 -0.78 -32.06 -19.44
CA VAL A 208 -2.01 -31.52 -20.02
C VAL A 208 -1.99 -31.56 -21.55
N THR A 209 -3.02 -32.17 -22.13
CA THR A 209 -3.23 -32.27 -23.58
C THR A 209 -4.14 -31.17 -24.14
N SER A 210 -4.96 -30.51 -23.32
CA SER A 210 -5.89 -29.48 -23.78
C SER A 210 -5.23 -28.11 -23.95
N ASP A 211 -5.33 -27.54 -25.16
CA ASP A 211 -4.66 -26.28 -25.53
C ASP A 211 -5.11 -25.09 -24.67
N SER A 212 -6.40 -25.02 -24.31
CA SER A 212 -6.93 -23.93 -23.46
C SER A 212 -6.38 -23.97 -22.03
N ARG A 213 -6.32 -25.16 -21.41
CA ARG A 213 -5.78 -25.36 -20.07
C ARG A 213 -4.27 -25.16 -20.06
N LEU A 214 -3.57 -25.65 -21.08
CA LEU A 214 -2.13 -25.44 -21.26
C LEU A 214 -1.78 -23.96 -21.32
N LYS A 215 -2.56 -23.14 -22.07
CA LYS A 215 -2.38 -21.68 -22.13
C LYS A 215 -2.60 -20.99 -20.78
N LYS A 216 -3.59 -21.43 -19.99
CA LYS A 216 -3.85 -20.88 -18.63
C LYS A 216 -2.69 -21.21 -17.69
N LEU A 217 -2.30 -22.49 -17.62
CA LEU A 217 -1.22 -22.97 -16.76
C LEU A 217 0.13 -22.35 -17.14
N SER A 218 0.44 -22.23 -18.43
CA SER A 218 1.67 -21.56 -18.90
C SER A 218 1.74 -20.09 -18.45
N LYS A 219 0.62 -19.36 -18.49
CA LYS A 219 0.56 -17.97 -17.99
C LYS A 219 0.73 -17.90 -16.47
N ARG A 220 0.13 -18.85 -15.74
CA ARG A 220 0.27 -18.96 -14.27
C ARG A 220 1.72 -19.28 -13.90
N LEU A 221 2.33 -20.29 -14.51
CA LEU A 221 3.73 -20.67 -14.28
C LEU A 221 4.68 -19.48 -14.52
N LYS A 222 4.54 -18.79 -15.65
CA LYS A 222 5.35 -17.61 -15.96
C LYS A 222 5.22 -16.51 -14.91
N LEU A 223 4.01 -16.30 -14.37
CA LEU A 223 3.79 -15.34 -13.29
C LEU A 223 4.51 -15.77 -12.00
N MET A 224 4.38 -17.03 -11.61
CA MET A 224 4.98 -17.55 -10.38
C MET A 224 6.52 -17.52 -10.43
N GLU A 225 7.10 -17.91 -11.56
CA GLU A 225 8.55 -17.80 -11.80
C GLU A 225 9.04 -16.35 -11.76
N ALA A 226 8.25 -15.40 -12.27
CA ALA A 226 8.56 -13.97 -12.18
C ALA A 226 8.51 -13.46 -10.73
N PHE A 227 7.56 -13.92 -9.91
CA PHE A 227 7.52 -13.60 -8.48
C PHE A 227 8.73 -14.19 -7.74
N HIS A 228 9.03 -15.46 -7.97
CA HIS A 228 10.15 -16.16 -7.34
C HIS A 228 11.50 -15.50 -7.68
N SER A 229 11.76 -15.20 -8.96
CA SER A 229 13.00 -14.53 -9.40
C SER A 229 13.12 -13.07 -8.96
N SER A 230 12.00 -12.35 -8.82
CA SER A 230 12.01 -10.95 -8.38
C SER A 230 12.16 -10.77 -6.87
N GLY A 231 11.95 -11.82 -6.08
CA GLY A 231 11.93 -11.79 -4.61
C GLY A 231 10.70 -11.06 -4.04
N ASN A 232 9.73 -10.72 -4.89
CA ASN A 232 8.47 -10.14 -4.44
C ASN A 232 7.60 -11.21 -3.79
N LYS A 233 6.87 -10.83 -2.74
CA LYS A 233 5.92 -11.74 -2.12
C LYS A 233 4.50 -11.53 -2.69
N PRO A 234 3.72 -12.60 -2.97
CA PRO A 234 2.38 -12.48 -3.54
C PRO A 234 1.43 -11.62 -2.71
N GLU A 235 1.55 -11.66 -1.38
CA GLU A 235 0.70 -10.89 -0.46
C GLU A 235 0.87 -9.37 -0.57
N TRP A 236 1.95 -8.88 -1.17
CA TRP A 236 2.14 -7.44 -1.41
C TRP A 236 1.19 -6.85 -2.45
N MET A 237 0.41 -7.70 -3.15
CA MET A 237 -0.71 -7.25 -3.99
C MET A 237 -1.92 -6.78 -3.17
N ILE A 238 -1.96 -7.06 -1.87
CA ILE A 238 -2.97 -6.56 -0.93
C ILE A 238 -2.32 -5.49 -0.05
N LEU A 239 -2.91 -4.30 -0.04
CA LEU A 239 -2.42 -3.15 0.71
C LEU A 239 -2.85 -3.26 2.17
N THR A 240 -1.88 -3.17 3.07
CA THR A 240 -2.10 -2.91 4.51
C THR A 240 -1.70 -1.49 4.89
N VAL A 241 -0.80 -0.88 4.11
CA VAL A 241 -0.34 0.49 4.27
C VAL A 241 -0.49 1.22 2.95
N LEU A 242 -1.10 2.40 2.97
CA LEU A 242 -1.28 3.23 1.78
C LEU A 242 -0.35 4.45 1.83
N PRO A 243 0.57 4.64 0.87
CA PRO A 243 1.38 5.85 0.79
C PRO A 243 0.54 7.08 0.44
N VAL A 244 0.88 8.21 1.06
CA VAL A 244 0.28 9.52 0.80
C VAL A 244 1.26 10.39 0.03
N LEU A 245 0.81 10.87 -1.12
CA LEU A 245 1.60 11.73 -2.01
C LEU A 245 1.99 13.04 -1.30
N PRO A 246 3.20 13.58 -1.55
CA PRO A 246 3.62 14.88 -1.03
C PRO A 246 2.63 16.01 -1.37
N PRO A 247 2.36 16.95 -0.44
CA PRO A 247 1.32 17.98 -0.60
C PRO A 247 1.58 18.92 -1.78
N ASP A 248 2.84 19.19 -2.14
CA ASP A 248 3.16 20.09 -3.26
C ASP A 248 2.87 19.46 -4.63
N LEU A 249 2.65 18.14 -4.69
CA LEU A 249 2.14 17.44 -5.88
C LEU A 249 0.59 17.41 -5.93
N ARG A 250 -0.07 17.84 -4.85
CA ARG A 250 -1.54 17.96 -4.73
C ARG A 250 -1.92 19.28 -4.04
N PRO A 251 -1.51 20.43 -4.59
CA PRO A 251 -1.58 21.71 -3.88
C PRO A 251 -3.02 22.18 -3.63
N LEU A 252 -3.15 23.01 -2.60
CA LEU A 252 -4.32 23.84 -2.32
C LEU A 252 -3.92 25.29 -2.64
N VAL A 253 -4.40 25.81 -3.77
CA VAL A 253 -4.00 27.12 -4.27
C VAL A 253 -5.06 28.15 -3.89
N PRO A 254 -4.72 29.23 -3.16
CA PRO A 254 -5.66 30.31 -2.91
C PRO A 254 -5.97 31.05 -4.21
N LEU A 255 -7.25 31.35 -4.41
CA LEU A 255 -7.77 32.18 -5.50
C LEU A 255 -8.29 33.51 -4.96
N ASP A 256 -8.49 34.47 -5.86
CA ASP A 256 -9.10 35.75 -5.51
C ASP A 256 -10.49 35.56 -4.90
N GLY A 257 -10.80 36.40 -3.91
CA GLY A 257 -12.07 36.33 -3.18
C GLY A 257 -12.13 35.23 -2.10
N GLY A 258 -10.98 34.73 -1.63
CA GLY A 258 -10.90 33.79 -0.50
C GLY A 258 -11.31 32.36 -0.84
N ARG A 259 -11.39 32.01 -2.13
CA ARG A 259 -11.65 30.65 -2.61
C ARG A 259 -10.34 29.86 -2.67
N PHE A 260 -10.44 28.54 -2.72
CA PHE A 260 -9.30 27.66 -2.90
C PHE A 260 -9.57 26.70 -4.06
N ALA A 261 -8.59 26.54 -4.94
CA ALA A 261 -8.55 25.43 -5.88
C ALA A 261 -7.88 24.24 -5.19
N THR A 262 -8.53 23.07 -5.23
CA THR A 262 -8.01 21.82 -4.67
C THR A 262 -7.83 20.78 -5.76
N SER A 263 -6.79 19.96 -5.66
CA SER A 263 -6.65 18.75 -6.46
C SER A 263 -7.69 17.70 -6.06
N ASP A 264 -8.27 17.00 -7.03
CA ASP A 264 -9.20 15.87 -6.82
C ASP A 264 -8.61 14.77 -5.91
N LEU A 265 -7.28 14.62 -5.92
CA LEU A 265 -6.57 13.68 -5.06
C LEU A 265 -6.81 13.97 -3.57
N ASN A 266 -6.92 15.24 -3.17
CA ASN A 266 -7.18 15.57 -1.78
C ASN A 266 -8.56 15.09 -1.35
N ASP A 267 -9.57 15.18 -2.22
CA ASP A 267 -10.92 14.69 -1.89
C ASP A 267 -11.01 13.16 -1.90
N LEU A 268 -10.21 12.48 -2.71
CA LEU A 268 -10.05 11.02 -2.63
C LEU A 268 -9.35 10.61 -1.33
N TYR A 269 -8.23 11.24 -0.97
CA TYR A 269 -7.53 10.95 0.29
C TYR A 269 -8.41 11.22 1.51
N ARG A 270 -9.16 12.34 1.52
CA ARG A 270 -10.13 12.64 2.59
C ARG A 270 -11.17 11.55 2.74
N ARG A 271 -11.71 11.06 1.62
CA ARG A 271 -12.69 9.95 1.63
C ARG A 271 -12.09 8.66 2.15
N VAL A 272 -10.85 8.34 1.80
CA VAL A 272 -10.15 7.17 2.35
C VAL A 272 -9.95 7.32 3.85
N ILE A 273 -9.40 8.43 4.33
CA ILE A 273 -9.13 8.66 5.76
C ILE A 273 -10.42 8.69 6.58
N ASN A 274 -11.52 9.23 6.06
CA ASN A 274 -12.80 9.25 6.79
C ASN A 274 -13.46 7.88 6.93
N ARG A 275 -13.19 6.97 6.00
CA ARG A 275 -13.78 5.63 5.98
C ARG A 275 -12.94 4.61 6.72
N ASN A 276 -11.63 4.83 6.72
CA ASN A 276 -10.66 4.03 7.44
C ASN A 276 -10.71 4.34 8.93
#